data_AF-A0A0D0LIH4-F1
#
_entry.id   AF-A0A0D0LIH4-F1
#
_cell.length_a   1.000
_cell.length_b   1.000
_cell.length_c   1.000
_cell.angle_alpha   90.00
_cell.angle_beta   90.00
_cell.angle_gamma   90.00
#
_symmetry.space_group_name_H-M   'P 1'
#
loop_
_entity.id
_entity.type
_entity.pdbx_description
1 polymer ?
#
loop_
_entity_poly.entity_id
_entity_poly.type
_entity_poly.pdbx_seq_one_letter_code
_entity_poly.pdbx_strand_id
1 'polypeptide(L)'
;MSTINGLPAHILLVHFIVVLAPLTALLAIAAAISRPVRNRLVWLIAALAVITLILTPLTTDAGEWLEKRVPRSEAVHEHTELGDWMLYFSIALVVVAAALVAVHLRERRGTAVPRRLSVVVVILAVVVGAATIVQVYRIGESGARASWSDVSDTPSEGADSE
;
A
#
# COMPACT_ATOMS: atom_id res chain seq x y z
N MET A 1 -15.17 -11.31 7.40
CA MET A 1 -15.61 -10.68 8.66
C MET A 1 -15.80 -9.20 8.37
N SER A 2 -16.97 -8.62 8.64
CA SER A 2 -17.32 -7.31 8.09
C SER A 2 -17.40 -6.19 9.13
N THR A 3 -17.41 -6.54 10.42
CA THR A 3 -17.37 -5.60 11.54
C THR A 3 -16.44 -6.09 12.65
N ILE A 4 -15.86 -5.14 13.39
CA ILE A 4 -15.02 -5.37 14.58
C ILE A 4 -15.56 -4.45 15.68
N ASN A 5 -16.02 -5.01 16.80
CA ASN A 5 -16.63 -4.25 17.90
C ASN A 5 -17.76 -3.30 17.44
N GLY A 6 -18.53 -3.70 16.43
CA GLY A 6 -19.62 -2.90 15.86
C GLY A 6 -19.20 -1.87 14.80
N LEU A 7 -17.90 -1.66 14.58
CA LEU A 7 -17.39 -0.74 13.56
C LEU A 7 -17.07 -1.47 12.25
N PRO A 8 -17.21 -0.83 11.07
CA PRO A 8 -16.80 -1.41 9.79
C PRO A 8 -15.33 -1.83 9.83
N ALA A 9 -15.06 -3.12 9.55
CA ALA A 9 -13.70 -3.66 9.62
C ALA A 9 -12.74 -2.94 8.65
N HIS A 10 -13.27 -2.48 7.50
CA HIS A 10 -12.51 -1.75 6.48
C HIS A 10 -11.76 -0.55 7.05
N ILE A 11 -12.40 0.25 7.92
CA ILE A 11 -11.81 1.47 8.48
C ILE A 11 -10.61 1.12 9.37
N LEU A 12 -10.65 0.01 10.09
CA LEU A 12 -9.49 -0.42 10.90
C LEU A 12 -8.39 -1.01 10.02
N LEU A 13 -8.76 -1.86 9.06
CA LEU A 13 -7.82 -2.55 8.17
C LEU A 13 -7.08 -1.58 7.24
N VAL A 14 -7.75 -0.53 6.76
CA VAL A 14 -7.15 0.47 5.86
C VAL A 14 -5.98 1.19 6.53
N HIS A 15 -6.01 1.43 7.86
CA HIS A 15 -4.89 2.02 8.59
C HIS A 15 -3.62 1.17 8.49
N PHE A 16 -3.76 -0.16 8.48
CA PHE A 16 -2.62 -1.04 8.25
C PHE A 16 -2.12 -0.92 6.81
N ILE A 17 -3.01 -0.91 5.81
CA ILE A 17 -2.63 -0.81 4.40
C ILE A 17 -1.91 0.51 4.09
N VAL A 18 -2.44 1.65 4.54
CA VAL A 18 -1.86 2.98 4.26
C VAL A 18 -0.50 3.19 4.92
N VAL A 19 -0.17 2.43 5.97
CA VAL A 19 1.16 2.47 6.59
C VAL A 19 2.09 1.41 6.04
N LEU A 20 1.65 0.15 6.00
CA LEU A 20 2.51 -0.98 5.66
C LEU A 20 2.95 -0.96 4.20
N ALA A 21 2.05 -0.62 3.25
CA ALA A 21 2.42 -0.66 1.84
C ALA A 21 3.46 0.42 1.47
N PRO A 22 3.30 1.71 1.85
CA PRO A 22 4.34 2.72 1.63
C PRO A 22 5.63 2.42 2.39
N LEU A 23 5.56 1.96 3.64
CA LEU A 23 6.74 1.58 4.41
C LEU A 23 7.51 0.44 3.73
N THR A 24 6.81 -0.59 3.28
CA THR A 24 7.41 -1.73 2.57
C THR A 24 8.07 -1.27 1.26
N ALA A 25 7.41 -0.41 0.50
CA ALA A 25 7.95 0.17 -0.73
C ALA A 25 9.26 0.93 -0.48
N LEU A 26 9.29 1.83 0.52
CA LEU A 26 10.47 2.61 0.88
C LEU A 26 11.62 1.72 1.36
N LEU A 27 11.34 0.74 2.21
CA LEU A 27 12.35 -0.22 2.68
C LEU A 27 12.89 -1.10 1.55
N ALA A 28 12.03 -1.52 0.62
CA ALA A 28 12.44 -2.29 -0.55
C ALA A 28 13.37 -1.48 -1.48
N ILE A 29 13.04 -0.21 -1.74
CA ILE A 29 13.91 0.72 -2.49
C ILE A 29 15.25 0.88 -1.77
N ALA A 30 15.22 1.15 -0.46
CA ALA A 30 16.43 1.29 0.35
C ALA A 30 17.29 0.03 0.33
N ALA A 31 16.71 -1.16 0.43
CA ALA A 31 17.42 -2.45 0.36
C ALA A 31 17.95 -2.77 -1.05
N ALA A 32 17.29 -2.31 -2.11
CA ALA A 32 17.78 -2.47 -3.47
C ALA A 32 19.07 -1.66 -3.68
N ILE A 33 19.12 -0.44 -3.15
CA ILE A 33 20.26 0.49 -3.31
C ILE A 33 21.38 0.18 -2.30
N SER A 34 21.01 -0.13 -1.05
CA SER A 34 21.95 -0.23 0.09
C SER A 34 22.12 -1.67 0.57
N ARG A 35 23.33 -2.22 0.41
CA ARG A 35 23.68 -3.56 0.92
C ARG A 35 23.52 -3.69 2.45
N PRO A 36 23.96 -2.72 3.28
CA PRO A 36 23.75 -2.79 4.73
C PRO A 36 22.28 -2.93 5.12
N VAL A 37 21.38 -2.19 4.46
CA VAL A 37 19.93 -2.26 4.70
C VAL A 37 19.40 -3.63 4.32
N ARG A 38 19.73 -4.12 3.12
CA ARG A 38 19.34 -5.46 2.66
C ARG A 38 19.80 -6.54 3.64
N ASN A 39 21.05 -6.51 4.06
CA ASN A 39 21.62 -7.55 4.91
C ASN A 39 20.92 -7.68 6.27
N ARG A 40 20.36 -6.58 6.79
CA ARG A 40 19.67 -6.51 8.08
C ARG A 40 18.16 -6.70 7.97
N LEU A 41 17.53 -6.06 6.98
CA LEU A 41 16.08 -5.90 6.93
C LEU A 41 15.38 -6.75 5.87
N VAL A 42 16.08 -7.52 5.03
CA VAL A 42 15.44 -8.26 3.93
C VAL A 42 14.33 -9.21 4.40
N TRP A 43 14.50 -9.87 5.54
CA TRP A 43 13.48 -10.74 6.11
C TRP A 43 12.28 -9.97 6.67
N LEU A 44 12.53 -8.80 7.25
CA LEU A 44 11.46 -7.89 7.67
C LEU A 44 10.67 -7.39 6.45
N ILE A 45 11.36 -6.95 5.38
CA ILE A 45 10.72 -6.50 4.14
C ILE A 45 9.87 -7.62 3.52
N ALA A 46 10.38 -8.84 3.48
CA ALA A 46 9.63 -10.00 2.98
C ALA A 46 8.37 -10.26 3.82
N ALA A 47 8.49 -10.23 5.15
CA ALA A 47 7.34 -10.40 6.04
C ALA A 47 6.30 -9.29 5.85
N LEU A 48 6.73 -8.02 5.79
CA LEU A 48 5.84 -6.88 5.58
C LEU A 48 5.14 -6.95 4.23
N ALA A 49 5.83 -7.36 3.16
CA ALA A 49 5.24 -7.53 1.83
C ALA A 49 4.17 -8.62 1.83
N VAL A 50 4.42 -9.77 2.48
CA VAL A 50 3.44 -10.86 2.60
C VAL A 50 2.25 -10.46 3.46
N ILE A 51 2.48 -9.79 4.59
CA ILE A 51 1.41 -9.28 5.45
C ILE A 51 0.54 -8.29 4.68
N THR A 52 1.17 -7.36 3.94
CA THR A 52 0.44 -6.40 3.08
C THR A 52 -0.41 -7.14 2.06
N LEU A 53 0.15 -8.14 1.35
CA LEU A 53 -0.59 -8.94 0.38
C LEU A 53 -1.79 -9.68 1.00
N ILE A 54 -1.67 -10.20 2.22
CA ILE A 54 -2.76 -10.90 2.91
C ILE A 54 -3.83 -9.90 3.38
N LEU A 55 -3.41 -8.73 3.89
CA LEU A 55 -4.34 -7.71 4.39
C LEU A 55 -5.12 -7.02 3.27
N THR A 56 -4.55 -6.88 2.08
CA THR A 56 -5.22 -6.21 0.96
C THR A 56 -6.59 -6.80 0.63
N PRO A 57 -6.75 -8.11 0.31
CA PRO A 57 -8.06 -8.67 0.02
C PRO A 57 -9.00 -8.64 1.23
N LEU A 58 -8.49 -8.81 2.46
CA LEU A 58 -9.32 -8.67 3.67
C LEU A 58 -9.88 -7.24 3.81
N THR A 59 -9.10 -6.24 3.42
CA THR A 59 -9.51 -4.83 3.44
C THR A 59 -10.50 -4.54 2.31
N THR A 60 -10.26 -5.07 1.11
CA THR A 60 -11.15 -4.94 -0.06
C THR A 60 -12.51 -5.58 0.22
N ASP A 61 -12.55 -6.83 0.68
CA ASP A 61 -13.79 -7.54 1.01
C ASP A 61 -14.62 -6.78 2.08
N ALA A 62 -13.94 -6.21 3.07
CA ALA A 62 -14.57 -5.39 4.09
C ALA A 62 -15.10 -4.06 3.52
N GLY A 63 -14.41 -3.50 2.53
CA GLY A 63 -14.78 -2.29 1.81
C GLY A 63 -16.02 -2.51 0.94
N GLU A 64 -16.06 -3.56 0.13
CA GLU A 64 -17.22 -3.93 -0.68
C GLU A 64 -18.47 -4.19 0.16
N TRP A 65 -18.30 -4.73 1.37
CA TRP A 65 -19.40 -4.88 2.32
C TRP A 65 -19.94 -3.52 2.80
N LEU A 66 -19.06 -2.55 3.02
CA LEU A 66 -19.40 -1.20 3.47
C LEU A 66 -20.01 -0.37 2.33
N GLU A 67 -19.49 -0.49 1.11
CA GLU A 67 -20.00 0.17 -0.09
C GLU A 67 -21.51 -0.07 -0.29
N LYS A 68 -21.97 -1.31 -0.04
CA LYS A 68 -23.39 -1.69 -0.13
C LYS A 68 -24.29 -1.02 0.91
N ARG A 69 -23.73 -0.28 1.87
CA ARG A 69 -24.41 0.33 3.03
C ARG A 69 -24.22 1.84 3.12
N VAL A 70 -23.47 2.43 2.19
CA VAL A 70 -23.30 3.89 2.08
C VAL A 70 -24.03 4.41 0.84
N PRO A 71 -24.43 5.70 0.83
CA PRO A 71 -24.97 6.32 -0.38
C PRO A 71 -23.99 6.16 -1.55
N ARG A 72 -24.52 5.86 -2.74
CA ARG A 72 -23.70 5.78 -3.95
C ARG A 72 -23.27 7.17 -4.38
N SER A 73 -21.98 7.33 -4.66
CA SER A 73 -21.39 8.54 -5.24
C SER A 73 -20.25 8.17 -6.18
N GLU A 74 -19.88 9.09 -7.06
CA GLU A 74 -18.73 8.90 -7.96
C GLU A 74 -17.42 8.70 -7.17
N ALA A 75 -17.23 9.44 -6.08
CA ALA A 75 -16.07 9.30 -5.22
C ALA A 75 -15.97 7.92 -4.54
N VAL A 76 -17.10 7.34 -4.10
CA VAL A 76 -17.13 5.98 -3.54
C VAL A 76 -16.74 4.96 -4.63
N HIS A 77 -17.26 5.11 -5.84
CA HIS A 77 -16.95 4.21 -6.96
C HIS A 77 -15.46 4.28 -7.33
N GLU A 78 -14.90 5.49 -7.46
CA GLU A 78 -13.48 5.70 -7.74
C GLU A 78 -12.59 5.10 -6.64
N HIS A 79 -12.96 5.26 -5.37
CA HIS A 79 -12.24 4.65 -4.25
C HIS A 79 -12.24 3.12 -4.32
N THR A 80 -13.38 2.49 -4.57
CA THR A 80 -13.48 1.03 -4.70
C THR A 80 -12.66 0.53 -5.89
N GLU A 81 -12.79 1.15 -7.07
CA GLU A 81 -12.05 0.73 -8.26
C GLU A 81 -10.53 0.84 -8.05
N LEU A 82 -10.06 1.96 -7.49
CA LEU A 82 -8.64 2.13 -7.17
C LEU A 82 -8.18 1.13 -6.08
N GLY A 83 -9.05 0.82 -5.12
CA GLY A 83 -8.83 -0.17 -4.08
C GLY A 83 -8.61 -1.58 -4.63
N ASP A 84 -9.38 -1.98 -5.63
CA ASP A 84 -9.26 -3.30 -6.27
C ASP A 84 -7.89 -3.49 -6.93
N TRP A 85 -7.35 -2.43 -7.52
CA TRP A 85 -6.01 -2.47 -8.12
C TRP A 85 -4.90 -2.69 -7.09
N MET A 86 -5.12 -2.36 -5.80
CA MET A 86 -4.11 -2.49 -4.74
C MET A 86 -3.60 -3.92 -4.57
N LEU A 87 -4.40 -4.93 -4.90
CA LEU A 87 -3.99 -6.33 -4.84
C LEU A 87 -2.79 -6.59 -5.76
N TYR A 88 -2.82 -6.06 -6.99
CA TYR A 88 -1.73 -6.21 -7.97
C TYR A 88 -0.45 -5.51 -7.51
N PHE A 89 -0.55 -4.32 -6.91
CA PHE A 89 0.59 -3.62 -6.33
C PHE A 89 1.19 -4.37 -5.13
N SER A 90 0.35 -5.00 -4.31
CA SER A 90 0.80 -5.83 -3.18
C SER A 90 1.53 -7.10 -3.66
N ILE A 91 1.04 -7.74 -4.72
CA ILE A 91 1.73 -8.86 -5.39
C ILE A 91 3.08 -8.39 -5.94
N ALA A 92 3.12 -7.24 -6.61
CA ALA A 92 4.36 -6.69 -7.15
C ALA A 92 5.40 -6.41 -6.03
N LEU A 93 4.98 -5.91 -4.87
CA LEU A 93 5.86 -5.75 -3.71
C LEU A 93 6.43 -7.08 -3.22
N VAL A 94 5.63 -8.16 -3.20
CA VAL A 94 6.12 -9.51 -2.84
C VAL A 94 7.15 -10.00 -3.86
N VAL A 95 6.93 -9.76 -5.16
CA VAL A 95 7.91 -10.10 -6.21
C VAL A 95 9.23 -9.34 -6.00
N VAL A 96 9.17 -8.04 -5.70
CA VAL A 96 10.37 -7.24 -5.37
C VAL A 96 11.07 -7.79 -4.13
N ALA A 97 10.33 -8.09 -3.05
CA ALA A 97 10.90 -8.65 -1.83
C ALA A 97 11.56 -10.01 -2.07
N ALA A 98 10.93 -10.88 -2.87
CA ALA A 98 11.50 -12.17 -3.26
C ALA A 98 12.80 -12.00 -4.08
N ALA A 99 12.84 -11.03 -5.00
CA ALA A 99 14.06 -10.71 -5.74
C ALA A 99 15.20 -10.23 -4.81
N LEU A 100 14.89 -9.39 -3.82
CA LEU A 100 15.84 -8.93 -2.81
C LEU A 100 16.36 -10.09 -1.94
N VAL A 101 15.47 -11.00 -1.51
CA VAL A 101 15.85 -12.22 -0.77
C VAL A 101 16.77 -13.09 -1.63
N ALA A 102 16.44 -13.29 -2.92
CA ALA A 102 17.25 -14.10 -3.83
C ALA A 102 18.66 -13.51 -4.01
N VAL A 103 18.77 -12.18 -4.18
CA VAL A 103 20.07 -11.48 -4.23
C VAL A 103 20.85 -11.67 -2.93
N HIS A 104 20.20 -11.47 -1.78
CA HIS A 104 20.82 -11.63 -0.46
C HIS A 104 21.35 -13.06 -0.21
N LEU A 105 20.57 -14.07 -0.59
CA LEU A 105 20.98 -15.48 -0.44
C LEU A 105 22.15 -15.83 -1.38
N ARG A 106 22.19 -15.28 -2.60
CA ARG A 106 23.32 -15.46 -3.53
C ARG A 106 24.61 -14.85 -2.98
N GLU A 107 24.53 -13.63 -2.46
CA GLU A 107 25.67 -12.94 -1.84
C GLU A 107 26.20 -13.71 -0.62
N ARG A 108 25.31 -14.23 0.24
CA ARG A 108 25.70 -15.06 1.40
C ARG A 108 26.36 -16.39 1.01
N ARG A 109 26.00 -16.95 -0.14
CA ARG A 109 26.62 -18.18 -0.68
C ARG A 109 27.93 -17.92 -1.42
N GLY A 110 28.45 -16.68 -1.41
CA GLY A 110 29.67 -16.30 -2.15
C GLY A 110 29.49 -16.27 -3.66
N THR A 111 28.25 -16.33 -4.16
CA THR A 111 27.96 -16.27 -5.60
C THR A 111 27.93 -14.81 -6.05
N ALA A 112 28.74 -14.47 -7.05
CA ALA A 112 28.73 -13.13 -7.62
C ALA A 112 27.36 -12.81 -8.25
N VAL A 113 26.78 -11.67 -7.87
CA VAL A 113 25.57 -11.14 -8.50
C VAL A 113 26.00 -10.26 -9.68
N PRO A 114 25.59 -10.56 -10.92
CA PRO A 114 26.00 -9.76 -12.06
C PRO A 114 25.40 -8.35 -11.96
N ARG A 115 26.21 -7.33 -12.27
CA ARG A 115 25.80 -5.91 -12.18
C ARG A 115 24.46 -5.63 -12.88
N ARG A 116 24.21 -6.26 -14.02
CA ARG A 116 22.96 -6.16 -14.80
C ARG A 116 21.74 -6.58 -13.96
N LEU A 117 21.84 -7.70 -13.24
CA LEU A 117 20.76 -8.17 -12.36
C LEU A 117 20.53 -7.20 -11.20
N SER A 118 21.60 -6.68 -10.58
CA SER A 118 21.47 -5.68 -9.52
C SER A 118 20.76 -4.41 -10.02
N VAL A 119 21.11 -3.93 -11.21
CA VAL A 119 20.47 -2.76 -11.83
C VAL A 119 18.98 -3.03 -12.10
N VAL A 120 18.65 -4.20 -12.65
CA VAL A 120 17.24 -4.60 -12.88
C VAL A 120 16.45 -4.64 -11.58
N VAL A 121 17.01 -5.21 -10.51
CA VAL A 121 16.33 -5.26 -9.19
C VAL A 121 16.12 -3.86 -8.62
N VAL A 122 17.09 -2.94 -8.78
CA VAL A 122 16.93 -1.55 -8.36
C VAL A 122 15.82 -0.85 -9.15
N ILE A 123 15.83 -0.96 -10.47
CA ILE A 123 14.79 -0.35 -11.33
C ILE A 123 13.42 -0.90 -10.94
N LEU A 124 13.30 -2.23 -10.80
CA LEU A 124 12.05 -2.87 -10.42
C LEU A 124 11.55 -2.38 -9.06
N ALA A 125 12.43 -2.31 -8.06
CA ALA A 125 12.07 -1.83 -6.72
C ALA A 125 11.61 -0.36 -6.73
N VAL A 126 12.29 0.50 -7.49
CA VAL A 126 11.93 1.92 -7.62
C VAL A 126 10.60 2.09 -8.33
N VAL A 127 10.40 1.44 -9.48
CA VAL A 127 9.16 1.56 -10.27
C VAL A 127 7.97 1.03 -9.47
N VAL A 128 8.08 -0.19 -8.93
CA VAL A 128 6.99 -0.78 -8.13
C VAL A 128 6.75 0.03 -6.86
N GLY A 129 7.81 0.41 -6.14
CA GLY A 129 7.68 1.15 -4.90
C GLY A 129 7.02 2.52 -5.08
N ALA A 130 7.45 3.29 -6.10
CA ALA A 130 6.84 4.57 -6.43
C ALA A 130 5.38 4.40 -6.87
N ALA A 131 5.09 3.43 -7.73
CA ALA A 131 3.74 3.17 -8.20
C ALA A 131 2.81 2.77 -7.04
N THR A 132 3.26 1.93 -6.10
CA THR A 132 2.50 1.58 -4.91
C THR A 132 2.20 2.80 -4.03
N ILE A 133 3.19 3.67 -3.79
CA ILE A 133 2.99 4.89 -2.98
C ILE A 133 1.96 5.81 -3.65
N VAL A 134 2.07 6.02 -4.96
CA VAL A 134 1.10 6.83 -5.72
C VAL A 134 -0.29 6.20 -5.67
N GLN A 135 -0.40 4.88 -5.81
CA GLN A 135 -1.69 4.21 -5.74
C GLN A 135 -2.35 4.37 -4.36
N VAL A 136 -1.59 4.19 -3.27
CA VAL A 136 -2.09 4.40 -1.91
C VAL A 136 -2.56 5.85 -1.71
N TYR A 137 -1.82 6.83 -2.24
CA TYR A 137 -2.23 8.23 -2.21
C TYR A 137 -3.57 8.45 -2.93
N ARG A 138 -3.71 7.94 -4.16
CA ARG A 138 -4.95 8.08 -4.96
C ARG A 138 -6.15 7.44 -4.27
N ILE A 139 -5.97 6.24 -3.71
CA ILE A 139 -7.01 5.55 -2.92
C ILE A 139 -7.39 6.39 -1.70
N GLY A 140 -6.41 6.97 -1.00
CA GLY A 140 -6.65 7.81 0.17
C GLY A 140 -7.38 9.11 -0.16
N GLU A 141 -7.00 9.78 -1.26
CA GLU A 141 -7.64 11.00 -1.73
C GLU A 141 -9.12 10.76 -2.11
N SER A 142 -9.41 9.73 -2.92
CA SER A 142 -10.79 9.40 -3.30
C SER A 142 -11.63 8.97 -2.09
N GLY A 143 -11.04 8.24 -1.14
CA GLY A 143 -11.70 7.86 0.13
C GLY A 143 -12.01 9.07 1.02
N ALA A 144 -11.11 10.06 1.06
CA ALA A 144 -11.33 11.30 1.78
C ALA A 144 -12.47 12.12 1.15
N ARG A 145 -12.48 12.26 -0.18
CA ARG A 145 -13.58 12.92 -0.92
C ARG A 145 -14.91 12.23 -0.67
N ALA A 146 -14.93 10.89 -0.67
CA ALA A 146 -16.13 10.10 -0.41
C ALA A 146 -16.69 10.28 1.01
N SER A 147 -15.84 10.60 1.99
CA SER A 147 -16.24 10.72 3.40
C SER A 147 -16.51 12.16 3.85
N TRP A 148 -15.90 13.15 3.19
CA TRP A 148 -15.83 14.54 3.69
C TRP A 148 -16.28 15.62 2.68
N SER A 149 -16.86 15.26 1.52
CA SER A 149 -17.33 16.22 0.51
C SER A 149 -18.22 17.33 1.09
N ASP A 150 -19.16 16.94 1.95
CA ASP A 150 -20.16 17.85 2.49
C ASP A 150 -19.55 18.88 3.47
N VAL A 151 -18.44 18.51 4.12
CA VAL A 151 -17.70 19.38 5.04
C VAL A 151 -16.84 20.38 4.27
N SER A 152 -16.26 19.98 3.13
CA SER A 152 -15.46 20.88 2.27
C SER A 152 -16.29 21.90 1.50
N ASP A 153 -17.53 21.57 1.15
CA ASP A 153 -18.39 22.41 0.32
C ASP A 153 -19.28 23.39 1.11
N THR A 154 -19.26 23.33 2.44
CA THR A 154 -19.99 24.28 3.29
C THR A 154 -19.21 25.62 3.36
N PRO A 155 -19.72 26.73 2.79
CA PRO A 155 -19.12 28.05 3.00
C PRO A 155 -19.13 28.36 4.50
N SER A 156 -18.12 29.08 4.99
CA SER A 156 -18.10 29.60 6.36
C SER A 156 -19.21 30.65 6.55
N GLU A 157 -20.46 30.22 6.68
CA GLU A 157 -21.55 31.06 7.17
C GLU A 157 -21.38 31.20 8.69
N GLY A 158 -20.81 32.33 9.13
CA GLY A 158 -20.89 32.72 10.54
C GLY A 158 -19.66 33.36 11.18
N ALA A 159 -18.90 34.21 10.47
CA ALA A 159 -17.88 35.06 11.10
C ALA A 159 -18.13 36.57 10.91
N ASP A 160 -19.37 36.98 10.62
CA ASP A 160 -19.78 38.40 10.57
C ASP A 160 -21.15 38.59 11.22
N SER A 161 -21.24 38.47 12.55
CA SER A 161 -22.23 39.19 13.36
C SER A 161 -21.94 38.98 14.86
N GLU A 162 -21.17 39.90 15.45
CA GLU A 162 -21.47 40.61 16.71
C GLU A 162 -20.37 41.64 17.03
#